data_AF-A0A818TM55-F1
#
_entry.id   AF-A0A818TM55-F1
#
_cell.length_a   1.000
_cell.length_b   1.000
_cell.length_c   1.000
_cell.angle_alpha   90.00
_cell.angle_beta   90.00
_cell.angle_gamma   90.00
#
_symmetry.space_group_name_H-M   'P 1'
#
loop_
_entity.id
_entity.type
_entity.pdbx_description
1 polymer ?
#
loop_
_entity_poly.entity_id
_entity_poly.type
_entity_poly.pdbx_seq_one_letter_code
_entity_poly.pdbx_strand_id
1 'polypeptide(L)'
;MIRSTLELFPDELILDIFEYFDIRDLYQSFYGLNSRLNAIIRSRKKLSLKLSTPDEMNDPYFNLYTRHIVNLIIDHSSFIDFQLFSYLHSLILYSPSKDQLEQIYLCKLPYLIHLEFGIMSDTLFYRNFYEFLHCERFPSLQTCIFHHEDNPVSLNRYRQIWSNTSTLRTVWLSSIDLSLCSDIDLHTDEKSLSIDVMHLSLKRFDICCVSAGPSILDIDHLLVQTPNLERFKIASSEICHSYECLQQLASILQRRLIHLHRFDCELQFVMSTEEIHNIHQLHPCFNRIQYELKYGGRCVRLYTE
;
A
#
# COMPACT_ATOMS: atom_id res chain seq x y z
N MET A 1 17.88 26.16 45.69
CA MET A 1 17.81 25.56 44.35
C MET A 1 16.97 26.46 43.47
N ILE A 2 17.55 27.03 42.43
CA ILE A 2 16.78 27.77 41.41
C ILE A 2 16.13 26.69 40.53
N ARG A 3 14.79 26.63 40.51
CA ARG A 3 14.08 25.74 39.58
C ARG A 3 14.30 26.25 38.16
N SER A 4 14.56 25.34 37.23
CA SER A 4 14.58 25.67 35.81
C SER A 4 13.24 26.30 35.42
N THR A 5 13.26 27.32 34.56
CA THR A 5 12.04 27.95 34.03
C THR A 5 11.15 26.94 33.29
N LEU A 6 11.74 25.88 32.74
CA LEU A 6 11.01 24.78 32.10
C LEU A 6 10.11 24.03 33.10
N GLU A 7 10.52 23.89 34.37
CA GLU A 7 9.74 23.22 35.40
C GLU A 7 8.54 24.05 35.89
N LEU A 8 8.43 25.31 35.46
CA LEU A 8 7.30 26.17 35.78
C LEU A 8 6.17 26.02 34.76
N PHE A 9 6.44 25.47 33.57
CA PHE A 9 5.38 25.18 32.62
C PHE A 9 4.43 24.11 33.17
N PRO A 10 3.12 24.19 32.88
CA PRO A 10 2.16 23.13 33.16
C PRO A 10 2.41 21.88 32.28
N ASP A 11 1.90 20.72 32.71
CA ASP A 11 2.17 19.43 32.03
C ASP A 11 1.68 19.44 30.58
N GLU A 12 0.55 20.09 30.31
CA GLU A 12 -0.07 20.20 29.00
C GLU A 12 0.85 20.92 28.01
N LEU A 13 1.44 22.05 28.41
CA LEU A 13 2.37 22.77 27.54
C LEU A 13 3.66 21.99 27.28
N ILE A 14 4.13 21.21 28.26
CA ILE A 14 5.32 20.36 28.06
C ILE A 14 4.99 19.22 27.09
N LEU A 15 3.80 18.60 27.22
CA LEU A 15 3.33 17.58 26.27
C LEU A 15 3.26 18.15 24.86
N ASP A 16 2.63 19.32 24.68
CA ASP A 16 2.52 20.00 23.39
C ASP A 16 3.91 20.28 22.78
N ILE A 17 4.88 20.72 23.59
CA ILE A 17 6.27 20.91 23.13
C ILE A 17 6.89 19.57 22.72
N PHE A 18 6.72 18.53 23.53
CA PHE A 18 7.29 17.21 23.28
C PHE A 18 6.68 16.51 22.06
N GLU A 19 5.50 16.92 21.58
CA GLU A 19 4.94 16.41 20.32
C GLU A 19 5.83 16.67 19.11
N TYR A 20 6.63 17.72 19.15
CA TYR A 20 7.54 18.10 18.06
C TYR A 20 8.89 17.37 18.07
N PHE A 21 9.15 16.52 19.07
CA PHE A 21 10.40 15.76 19.21
C PHE A 21 10.22 14.29 18.85
N ASP A 22 11.26 13.71 18.24
CA ASP A 22 11.43 12.26 18.15
C ASP A 22 11.52 11.69 19.58
N ILE A 23 10.96 10.50 19.77
CA ILE A 23 10.93 9.89 21.10
C ILE A 23 12.34 9.63 21.64
N ARG A 24 13.30 9.28 20.78
CA ARG A 24 14.69 9.04 21.16
C ARG A 24 15.33 10.30 21.71
N ASP A 25 15.18 11.42 20.99
CA ASP A 25 15.68 12.71 21.42
C ASP A 25 15.10 13.13 22.77
N LEU A 26 13.81 12.83 23.02
CA LEU A 26 13.18 13.10 24.30
C LEU A 26 13.80 12.29 25.44
N TYR A 27 13.96 10.98 25.24
CA TYR A 27 14.56 10.16 26.28
C TYR A 27 16.02 10.54 26.51
N GLN A 28 16.80 10.73 25.45
CA GLN A 28 18.20 11.13 25.57
C GLN A 28 18.39 12.49 26.25
N SER A 29 17.51 13.47 25.96
CA SER A 29 17.66 14.84 26.47
C SER A 29 17.04 15.05 27.85
N PHE A 30 15.91 14.40 28.14
CA PHE A 30 15.09 14.74 29.31
C PHE A 30 14.91 13.60 30.32
N TYR A 31 15.16 12.35 29.93
CA TYR A 31 14.96 11.23 30.84
C TYR A 31 16.03 11.20 31.94
N GLY A 32 15.58 11.08 33.19
CA GLY A 32 16.44 11.10 34.37
C GLY A 32 16.69 12.49 34.95
N LEU A 33 16.26 13.58 34.28
CA LEU A 33 16.43 14.94 34.81
C LEU A 33 15.62 15.19 36.09
N ASN A 34 14.33 14.85 36.06
CA ASN A 34 13.46 14.85 37.24
C ASN A 34 12.28 13.89 37.07
N SER A 35 11.61 13.55 38.17
CA SER A 35 10.51 12.58 38.18
C SER A 35 9.29 13.04 37.37
N ARG A 36 9.03 14.35 37.34
CA ARG A 36 7.90 14.94 36.61
C ARG A 36 8.08 14.77 35.10
N LEU A 37 9.24 15.16 34.55
CA LEU A 37 9.56 14.95 33.13
C LEU A 37 9.54 13.47 32.75
N ASN A 38 10.08 12.59 33.61
CA ASN A 38 10.00 11.15 33.39
C ASN A 38 8.55 10.64 33.28
N ALA A 39 7.65 11.15 34.13
CA ALA A 39 6.24 10.80 34.08
C ALA A 39 5.58 11.31 32.80
N ILE A 40 5.87 12.55 32.40
CA ILE A 40 5.35 13.16 31.17
C ILE A 40 5.79 12.36 29.95
N ILE A 41 7.10 12.07 29.80
CA ILE A 41 7.64 11.31 28.66
C ILE A 41 6.98 9.93 28.57
N ARG A 42 6.88 9.21 29.70
CA ARG A 42 6.24 7.88 29.77
C ARG A 42 4.73 7.90 29.55
N SER A 43 4.08 9.05 29.71
CA SER A 43 2.64 9.17 29.47
C SER A 43 2.30 9.21 27.99
N ARG A 44 3.27 9.49 27.11
CA ARG A 44 3.07 9.50 25.66
C ARG A 44 2.73 8.10 25.17
N LYS A 45 1.70 8.03 24.33
CA LYS A 45 1.21 6.79 23.69
C LYS A 45 1.12 7.03 22.19
N LYS A 46 0.94 5.95 21.44
CA LYS A 46 0.75 6.01 19.98
C LYS A 46 1.92 6.68 19.27
N LEU A 47 3.13 6.24 19.62
CA LEU A 47 4.36 6.78 19.08
C LEU A 47 4.60 6.28 17.66
N SER A 48 5.30 7.11 16.89
CA SER A 48 5.82 6.76 15.57
C SER A 48 7.34 6.65 15.66
N LEU A 49 7.91 5.62 15.03
CA LEU A 49 9.35 5.39 15.00
C LEU A 49 9.79 5.11 13.55
N LYS A 50 10.83 5.82 13.10
CA LYS A 50 11.55 5.51 11.87
C LYS A 50 12.94 4.96 12.23
N LEU A 51 13.22 3.74 11.80
CA LEU A 51 14.53 3.11 11.88
C LEU A 51 15.20 3.21 10.51
N SER A 52 16.23 4.04 10.39
CA SER A 52 17.04 4.23 9.19
C SER A 52 18.36 3.44 9.25
N THR A 53 18.84 3.12 10.45
CA THR A 53 20.04 2.30 10.62
C THR A 53 19.86 1.23 11.69
N PRO A 54 20.59 0.11 11.62
CA PRO A 54 20.44 -0.98 12.59
C PRO A 54 20.85 -0.56 14.02
N ASP A 55 21.80 0.37 14.12
CA ASP A 55 22.33 0.84 15.40
C ASP A 55 21.31 1.60 16.25
N GLU A 56 20.24 2.11 15.63
CA GLU A 56 19.16 2.80 16.35
C GLU A 56 18.36 1.85 17.27
N MET A 57 18.44 0.54 17.05
CA MET A 57 17.90 -0.46 17.97
C MET A 57 18.74 -0.62 19.25
N ASN A 58 19.99 -0.13 19.24
CA ASN A 58 20.88 -0.15 20.40
C ASN A 58 20.68 1.05 21.34
N ASP A 59 19.65 1.87 21.11
CA ASP A 59 19.31 2.98 22.00
C ASP A 59 19.12 2.44 23.45
N PRO A 60 19.84 3.00 24.44
CA PRO A 60 19.77 2.51 25.84
C PRO A 60 18.38 2.66 26.46
N TYR A 61 17.54 3.53 25.91
CA TYR A 61 16.17 3.78 26.33
C TYR A 61 15.13 3.05 25.48
N PHE A 62 15.52 2.31 24.44
CA PHE A 62 14.62 1.67 23.48
C PHE A 62 13.46 0.93 24.19
N ASN A 63 13.81 0.03 25.11
CA ASN A 63 12.87 -0.79 25.87
C ASN A 63 11.83 -0.01 26.69
N LEU A 64 12.06 1.28 26.97
CA LEU A 64 11.16 2.12 27.74
C LEU A 64 9.96 2.61 26.92
N TYR A 65 10.07 2.66 25.59
CA TYR A 65 9.02 3.20 24.72
C TYR A 65 8.58 2.25 23.60
N THR A 66 9.29 1.14 23.33
CA THR A 66 8.95 0.23 22.21
C THR A 66 7.50 -0.24 22.22
N ARG A 67 6.96 -0.55 23.41
CA ARG A 67 5.56 -1.02 23.57
C ARG A 67 4.51 0.04 23.23
N HIS A 68 4.91 1.30 23.11
CA HIS A 68 4.02 2.41 22.78
C HIS A 68 4.11 2.81 21.30
N ILE A 69 5.01 2.20 20.53
CA ILE A 69 5.12 2.38 19.09
C ILE A 69 3.92 1.72 18.42
N VAL A 70 3.14 2.53 17.69
CA VAL A 70 2.01 2.07 16.88
C VAL A 70 2.30 2.22 15.39
N ASN A 71 3.22 3.10 15.01
CA ASN A 71 3.65 3.27 13.63
C ASN A 71 5.17 3.01 13.56
N LEU A 72 5.57 2.03 12.73
CA LEU A 72 6.95 1.67 12.53
C LEU A 72 7.30 1.78 11.06
N ILE A 73 8.34 2.54 10.76
CA ILE A 73 8.93 2.66 9.42
C ILE A 73 10.36 2.14 9.51
N ILE A 74 10.72 1.23 8.63
CA ILE A 74 12.06 0.64 8.58
C ILE A 74 12.64 0.86 7.18
N ASP A 75 13.78 1.52 7.14
CA ASP A 75 14.49 1.96 5.95
C ASP A 75 15.86 1.25 5.82
N HIS A 76 15.92 0.01 6.33
CA HIS A 76 17.06 -0.87 6.23
C HIS A 76 16.64 -2.35 6.26
N SER A 77 17.53 -3.24 5.81
CA SER A 77 17.25 -4.66 5.63
C SER A 77 17.72 -5.55 6.79
N SER A 78 18.21 -4.97 7.88
CA SER A 78 18.74 -5.75 9.01
C SER A 78 17.65 -6.37 9.88
N PHE A 79 17.98 -7.43 10.60
CA PHE A 79 17.07 -8.12 11.50
C PHE A 79 16.40 -7.17 12.49
N ILE A 80 15.07 -7.31 12.67
CA ILE A 80 14.28 -6.60 13.66
C ILE A 80 13.33 -7.59 14.30
N ASP A 81 13.30 -7.65 15.64
CA ASP A 81 12.32 -8.46 16.37
C ASP A 81 10.97 -7.74 16.43
N PHE A 82 10.02 -8.18 15.59
CA PHE A 82 8.68 -7.60 15.54
C PHE A 82 7.84 -7.89 16.79
N GLN A 83 8.22 -8.85 17.64
CA GLN A 83 7.49 -9.15 18.88
C GLN A 83 7.58 -8.01 19.91
N LEU A 84 8.58 -7.13 19.77
CA LEU A 84 8.74 -5.96 20.62
C LEU A 84 7.62 -4.92 20.42
N PHE A 85 6.93 -4.97 19.27
CA PHE A 85 5.93 -4.00 18.84
C PHE A 85 4.50 -4.58 18.93
N SER A 86 4.07 -4.98 20.12
CA SER A 86 2.81 -5.69 20.33
C SER A 86 1.52 -4.90 19.97
N TYR A 87 1.61 -3.57 19.89
CA TYR A 87 0.49 -2.67 19.56
C TYR A 87 0.65 -2.00 18.20
N LEU A 88 1.39 -2.61 17.28
CA LEU A 88 1.64 -2.04 15.96
C LEU A 88 0.34 -1.93 15.15
N HIS A 89 0.06 -0.72 14.66
CA HIS A 89 -1.07 -0.40 13.78
C HIS A 89 -0.61 -0.17 12.33
N SER A 90 0.60 0.37 12.14
CA SER A 90 1.18 0.63 10.82
C SER A 90 2.60 0.11 10.75
N LEU A 91 2.91 -0.67 9.71
CA LEU A 91 4.25 -1.15 9.40
C LEU A 91 4.60 -0.78 7.95
N ILE A 92 5.73 -0.09 7.77
CA ILE A 92 6.29 0.26 6.45
C ILE A 92 7.72 -0.27 6.39
N LEU A 93 8.03 -1.11 5.41
CA LEU A 93 9.37 -1.64 5.17
C LEU A 93 9.86 -1.22 3.78
N TYR A 94 10.81 -0.30 3.67
CA TYR A 94 11.24 0.20 2.35
C TYR A 94 12.07 -0.80 1.54
N SER A 95 12.91 -1.60 2.20
CA SER A 95 13.77 -2.60 1.57
C SER A 95 13.83 -3.85 2.45
N PRO A 96 12.73 -4.61 2.56
CA PRO A 96 12.64 -5.71 3.51
C PRO A 96 13.61 -6.84 3.17
N SER A 97 14.32 -7.37 4.17
CA SER A 97 15.08 -8.60 4.00
C SER A 97 14.21 -9.85 4.12
N LYS A 98 14.78 -10.98 3.71
CA LYS A 98 14.18 -12.30 3.91
C LYS A 98 13.78 -12.54 5.37
N ASP A 99 14.70 -12.25 6.30
CA ASP A 99 14.50 -12.52 7.72
C ASP A 99 13.42 -11.63 8.32
N GLN A 100 13.32 -10.37 7.87
CA GLN A 100 12.23 -9.49 8.28
C GLN A 100 10.88 -10.01 7.78
N LEU A 101 10.80 -10.44 6.52
CA LEU A 101 9.57 -11.02 5.96
C LEU A 101 9.19 -12.30 6.71
N GLU A 102 10.14 -13.24 6.89
CA GLU A 102 9.96 -14.47 7.68
C GLU A 102 9.44 -14.18 9.10
N GLN A 103 9.96 -13.15 9.76
CA GLN A 103 9.46 -12.77 11.08
C GLN A 103 8.07 -12.17 11.09
N ILE A 104 7.72 -11.34 10.11
CA ILE A 104 6.34 -10.83 9.96
C ILE A 104 5.39 -12.00 9.83
N TYR A 105 5.77 -13.04 9.07
CA TYR A 105 4.97 -14.27 9.01
C TYR A 105 4.85 -14.90 10.37
N LEU A 106 5.94 -15.10 11.10
CA LEU A 106 5.91 -15.78 12.39
C LEU A 106 5.19 -15.00 13.50
N CYS A 107 5.20 -13.66 13.45
CA CYS A 107 4.61 -12.80 14.46
C CYS A 107 3.10 -12.64 14.28
N LYS A 108 2.38 -12.52 15.40
CA LYS A 108 0.98 -12.11 15.40
C LYS A 108 0.91 -10.61 15.62
N LEU A 109 0.42 -9.86 14.62
CA LEU A 109 0.20 -8.42 14.71
C LEU A 109 -1.31 -8.13 14.65
N PRO A 110 -2.07 -8.42 15.72
CA PRO A 110 -3.53 -8.42 15.69
C PRO A 110 -4.14 -7.02 15.44
N TYR A 111 -3.39 -5.97 15.77
CA TYR A 111 -3.83 -4.58 15.62
C TYR A 111 -3.32 -3.92 14.34
N LEU A 112 -2.61 -4.65 13.47
CA LEU A 112 -2.06 -4.09 12.25
C LEU A 112 -3.21 -3.70 11.29
N ILE A 113 -3.28 -2.43 10.94
CA ILE A 113 -4.28 -1.83 10.05
C ILE A 113 -3.65 -1.51 8.69
N HIS A 114 -2.39 -1.07 8.69
CA HIS A 114 -1.64 -0.67 7.50
C HIS A 114 -0.35 -1.46 7.39
N LEU A 115 -0.15 -2.08 6.23
CA LEU A 115 1.10 -2.73 5.87
C LEU A 115 1.56 -2.24 4.50
N GLU A 116 2.80 -1.78 4.44
CA GLU A 116 3.42 -1.34 3.20
C GLU A 116 4.80 -1.93 3.06
N PHE A 117 5.04 -2.48 1.88
CA PHE A 117 6.35 -2.90 1.46
C PHE A 117 6.80 -2.03 0.31
N GLY A 118 7.95 -1.40 0.50
CA GLY A 118 8.76 -0.82 -0.55
C GLY A 118 9.34 -1.90 -1.47
N ILE A 119 10.40 -1.54 -2.19
CA ILE A 119 10.96 -2.34 -3.26
C ILE A 119 11.52 -3.66 -2.70
N MET A 120 10.93 -4.77 -3.14
CA MET A 120 11.40 -6.13 -2.84
C MET A 120 12.22 -6.69 -3.98
N SER A 121 13.20 -7.55 -3.67
CA SER A 121 13.84 -8.39 -4.69
C SER A 121 12.97 -9.59 -5.06
N ASP A 122 13.09 -10.06 -6.30
CA ASP A 122 12.20 -11.09 -6.89
C ASP A 122 12.14 -12.38 -6.08
N THR A 123 13.30 -12.86 -5.62
CA THR A 123 13.39 -14.13 -4.89
C THR A 123 12.67 -14.09 -3.55
N LEU A 124 12.62 -12.93 -2.91
CA LEU A 124 11.94 -12.73 -1.64
C LEU A 124 10.44 -12.56 -1.84
N PHE A 125 10.04 -11.91 -2.92
CA PHE A 125 8.65 -11.70 -3.25
C PHE A 125 7.89 -13.03 -3.39
N TYR A 126 8.41 -13.96 -4.21
CA TYR A 126 7.64 -15.14 -4.60
C TYR A 126 7.35 -16.15 -3.49
N ARG A 127 8.30 -16.42 -2.60
CA ARG A 127 8.12 -17.42 -1.53
C ARG A 127 7.24 -16.90 -0.40
N ASN A 128 7.41 -15.63 -0.08
CA ASN A 128 6.83 -15.01 1.10
C ASN A 128 5.41 -14.52 0.84
N PHE A 129 5.14 -14.06 -0.38
CA PHE A 129 3.82 -13.58 -0.75
C PHE A 129 2.76 -14.68 -0.61
N TYR A 130 2.98 -15.91 -1.11
CA TYR A 130 2.00 -17.00 -0.97
C TYR A 130 1.60 -17.31 0.48
N GLU A 131 2.58 -17.30 1.39
CA GLU A 131 2.38 -17.50 2.83
C GLU A 131 1.68 -16.30 3.48
N PHE A 132 1.90 -15.08 2.97
CA PHE A 132 1.16 -13.87 3.36
C PHE A 132 -0.35 -14.02 3.09
N LEU A 133 -0.70 -14.59 1.93
CA LEU A 133 -2.07 -14.69 1.43
C LEU A 133 -2.98 -15.51 2.35
N HIS A 134 -2.43 -16.44 3.11
CA HIS A 134 -3.20 -17.41 3.91
C HIS A 134 -3.27 -17.04 5.41
N CYS A 135 -2.83 -15.85 5.79
CA CYS A 135 -2.64 -15.51 7.20
C CYS A 135 -3.86 -14.83 7.83
N GLU A 136 -4.60 -15.58 8.68
CA GLU A 136 -5.48 -15.05 9.74
C GLU A 136 -4.73 -14.19 10.80
N ARG A 137 -3.44 -13.88 10.58
CA ARG A 137 -2.53 -13.22 11.52
C ARG A 137 -2.73 -11.72 11.60
N PHE A 138 -3.38 -11.12 10.60
CA PHE A 138 -3.66 -9.68 10.52
C PHE A 138 -5.18 -9.43 10.43
N PRO A 139 -5.96 -9.79 11.46
CA PRO A 139 -7.43 -9.70 11.42
C PRO A 139 -7.93 -8.27 11.20
N SER A 140 -7.15 -7.27 11.61
CA SER A 140 -7.51 -5.85 11.51
C SER A 140 -6.99 -5.17 10.24
N LEU A 141 -6.34 -5.89 9.32
CA LEU A 141 -5.67 -5.29 8.16
C LEU A 141 -6.68 -4.65 7.21
N GLN A 142 -6.52 -3.35 6.97
CA GLN A 142 -7.40 -2.58 6.08
C GLN A 142 -6.68 -2.04 4.87
N THR A 143 -5.37 -1.81 4.96
CA THR A 143 -4.57 -1.26 3.87
C THR A 143 -3.34 -2.11 3.63
N CYS A 144 -3.13 -2.48 2.37
CA CYS A 144 -1.95 -3.21 1.95
C CYS A 144 -1.35 -2.62 0.68
N ILE A 145 -0.06 -2.30 0.71
CA ILE A 145 0.64 -1.65 -0.41
C ILE A 145 1.90 -2.45 -0.74
N PHE A 146 2.05 -2.79 -2.01
CA PHE A 146 3.18 -3.55 -2.53
C PHE A 146 3.88 -2.77 -3.65
N HIS A 147 5.09 -2.31 -3.37
CA HIS A 147 5.99 -1.73 -4.35
C HIS A 147 6.93 -2.83 -4.89
N HIS A 148 6.93 -3.06 -6.20
CA HIS A 148 7.80 -4.04 -6.86
C HIS A 148 8.41 -3.35 -8.08
N GLU A 149 9.72 -3.45 -8.33
CA GLU A 149 10.36 -2.68 -9.41
C GLU A 149 10.81 -3.51 -10.62
N ASP A 150 11.14 -4.79 -10.48
CA ASP A 150 11.99 -5.40 -11.52
C ASP A 150 11.45 -6.67 -12.20
N ASN A 151 10.36 -7.27 -11.72
CA ASN A 151 9.69 -8.34 -12.45
C ASN A 151 8.16 -8.25 -12.42
N PRO A 152 7.51 -8.48 -13.57
CA PRO A 152 6.08 -8.41 -13.67
C PRO A 152 5.47 -9.62 -12.92
N VAL A 153 4.60 -9.36 -11.95
CA VAL A 153 3.94 -10.42 -11.17
C VAL A 153 2.51 -10.59 -11.63
N SER A 154 2.09 -11.84 -11.90
CA SER A 154 0.70 -12.15 -12.27
C SER A 154 -0.30 -11.67 -11.22
N LEU A 155 -1.34 -10.94 -11.65
CA LEU A 155 -2.44 -10.51 -10.79
C LEU A 155 -3.14 -11.69 -10.09
N ASN A 156 -3.21 -12.87 -10.72
CA ASN A 156 -3.83 -14.05 -10.12
C ASN A 156 -3.20 -14.42 -8.77
N ARG A 157 -1.91 -14.12 -8.59
CA ARG A 157 -1.25 -14.31 -7.29
C ARG A 157 -1.79 -13.35 -6.25
N TYR A 158 -2.00 -12.07 -6.59
CA TYR A 158 -2.55 -11.08 -5.67
C TYR A 158 -4.04 -11.28 -5.35
N ARG A 159 -4.81 -11.91 -6.25
CA ARG A 159 -6.23 -12.24 -5.99
C ARG A 159 -6.41 -13.04 -4.71
N GLN A 160 -5.43 -13.85 -4.34
CA GLN A 160 -5.46 -14.62 -3.10
C GLN A 160 -5.33 -13.74 -1.82
N ILE A 161 -4.81 -12.50 -1.88
CA ILE A 161 -4.69 -11.63 -0.70
C ILE A 161 -6.08 -11.32 -0.19
N TRP A 162 -6.91 -10.81 -1.10
CA TRP A 162 -8.17 -10.26 -0.72
C TRP A 162 -9.21 -11.37 -0.50
N SER A 163 -9.10 -12.51 -1.19
CA SER A 163 -9.99 -13.65 -0.92
C SER A 163 -9.99 -14.09 0.54
N ASN A 164 -8.87 -13.90 1.25
CA ASN A 164 -8.69 -14.35 2.63
C ASN A 164 -8.80 -13.21 3.67
N THR A 165 -8.87 -11.94 3.24
CA THR A 165 -8.86 -10.78 4.15
C THR A 165 -10.11 -9.93 3.95
N SER A 166 -11.20 -10.31 4.62
CA SER A 166 -12.51 -9.63 4.49
C SER A 166 -12.53 -8.19 5.01
N THR A 167 -11.55 -7.78 5.81
CA THR A 167 -11.40 -6.43 6.37
C THR A 167 -10.66 -5.46 5.46
N LEU A 168 -10.01 -5.97 4.40
CA LEU A 168 -9.20 -5.17 3.49
C LEU A 168 -10.06 -4.14 2.74
N ARG A 169 -9.68 -2.87 2.80
CA ARG A 169 -10.38 -1.74 2.17
C ARG A 169 -9.57 -1.08 1.07
N THR A 170 -8.26 -1.09 1.20
CA THR A 170 -7.34 -0.45 0.25
C THR A 170 -6.25 -1.43 -0.15
N VAL A 171 -6.07 -1.60 -1.45
CA VAL A 171 -4.95 -2.34 -2.02
C VAL A 171 -4.27 -1.48 -3.07
N TRP A 172 -2.94 -1.41 -3.02
CA TRP A 172 -2.14 -0.83 -4.08
C TRP A 172 -1.04 -1.79 -4.49
N LEU A 173 -1.06 -2.16 -5.76
CA LEU A 173 -0.08 -3.03 -6.38
C LEU A 173 0.68 -2.28 -7.46
N SER A 174 1.97 -2.50 -7.53
CA SER A 174 2.82 -2.04 -8.63
C SER A 174 3.53 -3.20 -9.32
N SER A 175 3.96 -2.95 -10.54
CA SER A 175 4.61 -3.92 -11.42
C SER A 175 3.82 -5.22 -11.63
N ILE A 176 2.53 -5.08 -11.90
CA ILE A 176 1.65 -6.21 -12.22
C ILE A 176 1.76 -6.58 -13.70
N ASP A 177 1.94 -7.88 -13.97
CA ASP A 177 1.61 -8.46 -15.26
C ASP A 177 0.15 -8.92 -15.28
N LEU A 178 -0.62 -8.40 -16.22
CA LEU A 178 -1.99 -8.88 -16.45
C LEU A 178 -2.05 -9.88 -17.60
N SER A 179 -1.02 -9.96 -18.46
CA SER A 179 -0.95 -11.00 -19.51
C SER A 179 -0.84 -12.41 -18.93
N LEU A 180 -0.25 -12.53 -17.73
CA LEU A 180 -0.14 -13.80 -16.99
C LEU A 180 -1.44 -14.20 -16.27
N CYS A 181 -2.58 -13.53 -16.51
CA CYS A 181 -3.87 -13.96 -15.96
C CYS A 181 -4.49 -15.13 -16.72
N SER A 182 -4.15 -15.33 -18.00
CA SER A 182 -4.69 -16.40 -18.85
C SER A 182 -4.00 -17.75 -18.70
N ASP A 183 -2.78 -17.78 -18.14
CA ASP A 183 -1.99 -19.02 -17.97
C ASP A 183 -2.37 -19.78 -16.70
N ILE A 184 -3.64 -20.20 -16.63
CA ILE A 184 -4.17 -21.00 -15.51
C ILE A 184 -3.66 -22.47 -15.57
N ASP A 185 -2.94 -22.88 -16.61
CA ASP A 185 -2.77 -24.31 -16.94
C ASP A 185 -1.34 -24.89 -16.97
N LEU A 186 -0.30 -24.22 -16.44
CA LEU A 186 1.05 -24.78 -16.51
C LEU A 186 1.72 -24.94 -15.14
N HIS A 187 1.49 -26.12 -14.55
CA HIS A 187 2.44 -26.93 -13.76
C HIS A 187 2.50 -26.85 -12.22
N THR A 188 1.48 -26.38 -11.51
CA THR A 188 1.35 -26.68 -10.07
C THR A 188 -0.05 -27.17 -9.74
N ASP A 189 -0.17 -28.17 -8.87
CA ASP A 189 -1.40 -28.72 -8.26
C ASP A 189 -2.21 -27.67 -7.44
N GLU A 190 -2.11 -26.39 -7.81
CA GLU A 190 -2.91 -25.32 -7.25
C GLU A 190 -4.33 -25.49 -7.75
N LYS A 191 -5.18 -26.03 -6.87
CA LYS A 191 -6.64 -25.97 -6.94
C LYS A 191 -7.05 -24.71 -7.70
N SER A 192 -7.66 -24.89 -8.86
CA SER A 192 -8.26 -23.81 -9.64
C SER A 192 -9.00 -22.87 -8.69
N LEU A 193 -8.43 -21.68 -8.50
CA LEU A 193 -9.03 -20.67 -7.65
C LEU A 193 -10.45 -20.45 -8.18
N SER A 194 -11.45 -20.77 -7.37
CA SER A 194 -12.84 -20.52 -7.75
C SER A 194 -12.95 -19.01 -7.97
N ILE A 195 -13.18 -18.62 -9.22
CA ILE A 195 -13.40 -17.24 -9.69
C ILE A 195 -14.53 -16.55 -8.89
N ASP A 196 -15.30 -17.32 -8.12
CA ASP A 196 -16.48 -16.96 -7.35
C ASP A 196 -16.22 -16.16 -6.05
N VAL A 197 -14.98 -15.96 -5.61
CA VAL A 197 -14.74 -15.20 -4.37
C VAL A 197 -14.85 -13.70 -4.63
N MET A 198 -15.95 -13.10 -4.19
CA MET A 198 -16.16 -11.65 -4.22
C MET A 198 -15.65 -10.97 -2.95
N HIS A 199 -14.92 -9.88 -3.12
CA HIS A 199 -14.51 -8.98 -2.06
C HIS A 199 -15.44 -7.78 -1.95
N LEU A 200 -16.29 -7.81 -0.92
CA LEU A 200 -17.32 -6.78 -0.73
C LEU A 200 -16.83 -5.58 0.08
N SER A 201 -15.70 -5.68 0.79
CA SER A 201 -15.20 -4.60 1.66
C SER A 201 -14.18 -3.71 0.97
N LEU A 202 -13.58 -4.15 -0.15
CA LEU A 202 -12.58 -3.38 -0.87
C LEU A 202 -13.21 -2.12 -1.48
N LYS A 203 -12.66 -0.97 -1.11
CA LYS A 203 -13.13 0.37 -1.51
C LYS A 203 -12.18 1.07 -2.45
N ARG A 204 -10.89 0.83 -2.32
CA ARG A 204 -9.85 1.39 -3.17
C ARG A 204 -8.97 0.30 -3.73
N PHE A 205 -8.76 0.33 -5.03
CA PHE A 205 -7.83 -0.54 -5.69
C PHE A 205 -7.00 0.20 -6.73
N ASP A 206 -5.68 0.18 -6.55
CA ASP A 206 -4.72 0.86 -7.42
C ASP A 206 -3.78 -0.19 -8.01
N ILE A 207 -3.62 -0.19 -9.33
CA ILE A 207 -2.74 -1.10 -10.06
C ILE A 207 -1.83 -0.30 -10.97
N CYS A 208 -0.52 -0.54 -10.88
CA CYS A 208 0.45 -0.11 -11.87
C CYS A 208 1.03 -1.34 -12.59
N CYS A 209 0.89 -1.36 -13.91
CA CYS A 209 1.35 -2.43 -14.80
C CYS A 209 2.70 -2.06 -15.45
N VAL A 210 3.53 -3.07 -15.68
CA VAL A 210 4.88 -2.94 -16.28
C VAL A 210 4.98 -3.52 -17.70
N SER A 211 4.09 -4.45 -18.08
CA SER A 211 4.02 -5.06 -19.42
C SER A 211 2.96 -4.39 -20.29
N ALA A 212 2.56 -5.02 -21.40
CA ALA A 212 1.63 -4.57 -22.47
C ALA A 212 0.21 -4.09 -22.04
N GLY A 213 0.01 -3.75 -20.78
CA GLY A 213 -1.25 -3.38 -20.18
C GLY A 213 -2.16 -4.59 -19.95
N PRO A 214 -3.19 -4.43 -19.11
CA PRO A 214 -4.27 -5.40 -19.03
C PRO A 214 -4.96 -5.62 -20.37
N SER A 215 -5.35 -6.87 -20.65
CA SER A 215 -6.47 -7.03 -21.56
C SER A 215 -7.76 -6.52 -20.90
N ILE A 216 -8.71 -6.09 -21.72
CA ILE A 216 -10.01 -5.63 -21.24
C ILE A 216 -10.77 -6.74 -20.48
N LEU A 217 -10.52 -8.00 -20.85
CA LEU A 217 -11.10 -9.19 -20.23
C LEU A 217 -10.55 -9.38 -18.82
N ASP A 218 -9.24 -9.18 -18.62
CA ASP A 218 -8.61 -9.28 -17.30
C ASP A 218 -9.18 -8.25 -16.33
N ILE A 219 -9.42 -7.02 -16.82
CA ILE A 219 -10.08 -5.97 -16.05
C ILE A 219 -11.51 -6.39 -15.70
N ASP A 220 -12.33 -6.87 -16.64
CA ASP A 220 -13.70 -7.30 -16.33
C ASP A 220 -13.71 -8.40 -15.26
N HIS A 221 -12.86 -9.42 -15.39
CA HIS A 221 -12.74 -10.49 -14.40
C HIS A 221 -12.33 -9.98 -13.02
N LEU A 222 -11.38 -9.06 -12.97
CA LEU A 222 -10.95 -8.45 -11.73
C LEU A 222 -12.09 -7.65 -11.06
N LEU A 223 -12.83 -6.86 -11.84
CA LEU A 223 -13.88 -6.00 -11.32
C LEU A 223 -15.13 -6.78 -10.91
N VAL A 224 -15.37 -7.96 -11.50
CA VAL A 224 -16.39 -8.92 -11.02
C VAL A 224 -16.13 -9.31 -9.56
N GLN A 225 -14.86 -9.45 -9.17
CA GLN A 225 -14.48 -9.84 -7.82
C GLN A 225 -14.49 -8.68 -6.82
N THR A 226 -14.62 -7.44 -7.28
CA THR A 226 -14.48 -6.24 -6.44
C THR A 226 -15.60 -5.22 -6.72
N PRO A 227 -16.89 -5.62 -6.61
CA PRO A 227 -18.01 -4.82 -7.09
C PRO A 227 -18.24 -3.50 -6.31
N ASN A 228 -17.71 -3.40 -5.10
CA ASN A 228 -17.95 -2.26 -4.18
C ASN A 228 -16.86 -1.19 -4.19
N LEU A 229 -16.00 -1.18 -5.22
CA LEU A 229 -14.97 -0.16 -5.36
C LEU A 229 -15.57 1.23 -5.51
N GLU A 230 -15.07 2.15 -4.68
CA GLU A 230 -15.37 3.58 -4.73
C GLU A 230 -14.28 4.34 -5.49
N ARG A 231 -13.06 3.80 -5.48
CA ARG A 231 -11.89 4.32 -6.17
C ARG A 231 -11.15 3.21 -6.90
N PHE A 232 -10.88 3.44 -8.18
CA PHE A 232 -10.08 2.54 -8.99
C PHE A 232 -9.01 3.33 -9.73
N LYS A 233 -7.75 2.91 -9.61
CA LYS A 233 -6.65 3.46 -10.39
C LYS A 233 -6.01 2.35 -11.22
N ILE A 234 -5.77 2.63 -12.49
CA ILE A 234 -5.00 1.77 -13.37
C ILE A 234 -3.95 2.59 -14.11
N ALA A 235 -2.71 2.13 -14.10
CA ALA A 235 -1.58 2.79 -14.75
C ALA A 235 -0.77 1.76 -15.52
N SER A 236 -0.22 2.13 -16.68
CA SER A 236 0.73 1.30 -17.43
C SER A 236 1.76 2.17 -18.12
N SER A 237 3.03 1.75 -18.10
CA SER A 237 4.10 2.40 -18.86
C SER A 237 4.11 1.99 -20.34
N GLU A 238 3.45 0.89 -20.71
CA GLU A 238 3.51 0.32 -22.06
C GLU A 238 2.15 0.20 -22.76
N ILE A 239 2.21 0.48 -24.07
CA ILE A 239 1.29 0.24 -25.21
C ILE A 239 -0.05 0.99 -25.26
N CYS A 240 -0.26 1.52 -26.47
CA CYS A 240 -1.38 2.28 -26.99
C CYS A 240 -2.66 1.45 -27.15
N HIS A 241 -3.63 1.69 -26.28
CA HIS A 241 -4.99 1.18 -26.47
C HIS A 241 -5.76 2.04 -27.49
N SER A 242 -6.64 1.39 -28.27
CA SER A 242 -7.56 2.10 -29.18
C SER A 242 -8.67 2.80 -28.39
N TYR A 243 -9.33 3.77 -29.01
CA TYR A 243 -10.53 4.39 -28.44
C TYR A 243 -11.64 3.35 -28.16
N GLU A 244 -11.74 2.30 -28.97
CA GLU A 244 -12.66 1.18 -28.73
C GLU A 244 -12.40 0.48 -27.38
N CYS A 245 -11.13 0.27 -27.01
CA CYS A 245 -10.78 -0.29 -25.70
C CYS A 245 -11.28 0.60 -24.56
N LEU A 246 -11.19 1.92 -24.71
CA LEU A 246 -11.71 2.87 -23.73
C LEU A 246 -13.24 2.81 -23.62
N GLN A 247 -13.95 2.64 -24.73
CA GLN A 247 -15.41 2.45 -24.74
C GLN A 247 -15.82 1.16 -24.02
N GLN A 248 -15.09 0.06 -24.28
CA GLN A 248 -15.31 -1.21 -23.59
C GLN A 248 -15.05 -1.08 -22.08
N LEU A 249 -13.99 -0.36 -21.70
CA LEU A 249 -13.66 -0.08 -20.29
C LEU A 249 -14.77 0.72 -19.61
N ALA A 250 -15.27 1.77 -20.26
CA ALA A 250 -16.40 2.54 -19.76
C ALA A 250 -17.63 1.65 -19.52
N SER A 251 -17.96 0.78 -20.48
CA SER A 251 -19.08 -0.16 -20.33
C SER A 251 -18.89 -1.14 -19.17
N ILE A 252 -17.66 -1.62 -18.95
CA ILE A 252 -17.35 -2.51 -17.84
C ILE A 252 -17.51 -1.77 -16.51
N LEU A 253 -16.96 -0.56 -16.39
CA LEU A 253 -17.03 0.22 -15.15
C LEU A 253 -18.48 0.56 -14.78
N GLN A 254 -19.30 1.00 -15.74
CA GLN A 254 -20.74 1.26 -15.51
C GLN A 254 -21.49 0.01 -15.04
N ARG A 255 -21.17 -1.15 -15.64
CA ARG A 255 -21.85 -2.42 -15.34
C ARG A 255 -21.42 -3.03 -14.01
N ARG A 256 -20.13 -2.94 -13.68
CA ARG A 256 -19.53 -3.67 -12.54
C ARG A 256 -19.40 -2.82 -11.29
N LEU A 257 -19.16 -1.51 -11.41
CA LEU A 257 -18.77 -0.65 -10.29
C LEU A 257 -19.78 0.49 -10.08
N ILE A 258 -20.98 0.15 -9.60
CA ILE A 258 -22.07 1.10 -9.36
C ILE A 258 -21.74 2.17 -8.30
N HIS A 259 -20.75 1.91 -7.45
CA HIS A 259 -20.30 2.81 -6.38
C HIS A 259 -19.04 3.60 -6.76
N LEU A 260 -18.56 3.49 -8.01
CA LEU A 260 -17.36 4.18 -8.44
C LEU A 260 -17.58 5.69 -8.48
N HIS A 261 -16.81 6.42 -7.67
CA HIS A 261 -16.85 7.89 -7.64
C HIS A 261 -15.57 8.51 -8.18
N ARG A 262 -14.49 7.73 -8.26
CA ARG A 262 -13.22 8.19 -8.81
C ARG A 262 -12.53 7.08 -9.60
N PHE A 263 -12.17 7.42 -10.83
CA PHE A 263 -11.38 6.59 -11.71
C PHE A 263 -10.16 7.36 -12.19
N ASP A 264 -8.97 6.86 -11.90
CA ASP A 264 -7.71 7.45 -12.36
C ASP A 264 -7.10 6.48 -13.40
N CYS A 265 -6.97 6.93 -14.66
CA CYS A 265 -6.50 6.10 -15.76
C CYS A 265 -5.22 6.70 -16.36
N GLU A 266 -4.08 6.09 -16.04
CA GLU A 266 -2.77 6.42 -16.57
C GLU A 266 -2.35 5.37 -17.60
N LEU A 267 -3.27 5.01 -18.49
CA LEU A 267 -3.01 4.17 -19.66
C LEU A 267 -2.78 5.06 -20.88
N GLN A 268 -1.94 4.63 -21.81
CA GLN A 268 -1.67 5.39 -23.03
C GLN A 268 -2.71 5.02 -24.11
N PHE A 269 -3.46 6.01 -24.60
CA PHE A 269 -4.40 5.83 -25.70
C PHE A 269 -3.99 6.69 -26.90
N VAL A 270 -4.14 6.13 -28.11
CA VAL A 270 -4.00 6.89 -29.36
C VAL A 270 -5.39 7.27 -29.84
N MET A 271 -5.66 8.57 -29.85
CA MET A 271 -6.98 9.12 -30.20
C MET A 271 -6.85 10.28 -31.19
N SER A 272 -7.90 10.44 -31.99
CA SER A 272 -8.18 11.63 -32.78
C SER A 272 -8.73 12.75 -31.89
N THR A 273 -8.72 13.98 -32.40
CA THR A 273 -9.27 15.13 -31.70
C THR A 273 -10.77 14.96 -31.39
N GLU A 274 -11.54 14.36 -32.30
CA GLU A 274 -12.97 14.13 -32.10
C GLU A 274 -13.23 13.12 -30.96
N GLU A 275 -12.47 12.03 -30.91
CA GLU A 275 -12.56 11.01 -29.85
C GLU A 275 -12.30 11.60 -28.46
N ILE A 276 -11.34 12.52 -28.33
CA ILE A 276 -11.04 13.20 -27.06
C ILE A 276 -12.24 13.98 -26.53
N HIS A 277 -12.94 14.73 -27.40
CA HIS A 277 -14.13 15.48 -27.00
C HIS A 277 -15.28 14.58 -26.53
N ASN A 278 -15.27 13.32 -26.96
CA ASN A 278 -16.30 12.34 -26.62
C ASN A 278 -15.98 11.52 -25.35
N ILE A 279 -14.76 11.58 -24.81
CA ILE A 279 -14.35 10.81 -23.61
C ILE A 279 -15.28 11.05 -22.42
N HIS A 280 -15.61 12.31 -22.14
CA HIS A 280 -16.47 12.67 -21.01
C HIS A 280 -17.90 12.14 -21.14
N GLN A 281 -18.33 11.79 -22.36
CA GLN A 281 -19.63 11.18 -22.62
C GLN A 281 -19.63 9.67 -22.32
N LEU A 282 -18.46 9.03 -22.28
CA LEU A 282 -18.34 7.58 -22.04
C LEU A 282 -18.59 7.22 -20.57
N HIS A 283 -18.09 8.01 -19.62
CA HIS A 283 -18.31 7.77 -18.19
C HIS A 283 -18.14 9.05 -17.37
N PRO A 284 -18.99 9.30 -16.35
CA PRO A 284 -18.86 10.48 -15.48
C PRO A 284 -17.53 10.60 -14.69
N CYS A 285 -16.74 9.52 -14.65
CA CYS A 285 -15.48 9.47 -13.91
C CYS A 285 -14.25 9.63 -14.81
N PHE A 286 -14.44 9.81 -16.13
CA PHE A 286 -13.35 9.88 -17.12
C PHE A 286 -12.72 11.27 -17.22
N ASN A 287 -12.59 11.95 -16.08
CA ASN A 287 -12.02 13.29 -15.99
C ASN A 287 -10.51 13.27 -15.75
N ARG A 288 -9.90 12.09 -15.61
CA ARG A 288 -8.47 11.93 -15.32
C ARG A 288 -7.86 10.79 -16.13
N ILE A 289 -7.98 10.91 -17.45
CA ILE A 289 -7.44 9.96 -18.42
C ILE A 289 -6.22 10.56 -19.09
N GLN A 290 -5.11 9.82 -19.03
CA GLN A 290 -3.92 10.14 -19.80
C GLN A 290 -4.12 9.74 -21.27
N TYR A 291 -3.74 10.60 -22.21
CA TYR A 291 -3.81 10.28 -23.64
C TYR A 291 -2.64 10.91 -24.43
N GLU A 292 -2.36 10.38 -25.62
CA GLU A 292 -1.37 10.93 -26.53
C GLU A 292 -1.98 11.41 -27.84
N LEU A 293 -1.72 12.68 -28.20
CA LEU A 293 -2.05 13.24 -29.50
C LEU A 293 -0.90 13.05 -30.48
N LYS A 294 -1.16 12.41 -31.62
CA LYS A 294 -0.21 12.35 -32.74
C LYS A 294 -0.35 13.59 -33.61
N TYR A 295 0.63 14.50 -33.57
CA TYR A 295 0.68 15.69 -34.41
C TYR A 295 2.04 15.82 -35.11
N GLY A 296 2.06 15.78 -36.44
CA GLY A 296 3.27 15.98 -37.24
C GLY A 296 4.42 14.99 -36.92
N GLY A 297 4.11 13.76 -36.53
CA GLY A 297 5.10 12.74 -36.17
C GLY A 297 5.63 12.83 -34.73
N ARG A 298 5.10 13.74 -33.90
CA ARG A 298 5.40 13.82 -32.46
C ARG A 298 4.17 13.44 -31.64
N CYS A 299 4.39 12.77 -30.51
CA CYS A 299 3.35 12.50 -29.50
C CYS A 299 3.47 13.51 -28.36
N VAL A 300 2.34 14.09 -27.95
CA VAL A 300 2.25 14.94 -26.75
C VAL A 300 1.32 14.27 -25.74
N ARG A 301 1.80 14.13 -24.50
CA ARG A 301 1.04 13.54 -23.39
C ARG A 301 0.18 14.61 -22.73
N LEU A 302 -1.09 14.31 -22.55
CA LEU A 302 -2.08 15.18 -21.94
C LEU A 302 -2.96 14.39 -20.96
N TYR A 303 -3.66 15.11 -20.09
CA TYR A 303 -4.68 14.56 -19.20
C TYR A 303 -6.01 15.24 -19.52
N THR A 304 -7.12 14.51 -19.41
CA THR A 304 -8.44 15.15 -19.34
C THR A 304 -8.51 16.02 -18.07
N GLU A 305 -9.17 17.17 -18.16
CA GLU A 305 -9.43 18.08 -17.03
C GLU A 305 -10.68 17.66 -16.24
#